data_AF-A0A969WDA9-F1
#
_entry.id   AF-A0A969WDA9-F1
#
_cell.length_a   1.000
_cell.length_b   1.000
_cell.length_c   1.000
_cell.angle_alpha   90.00
_cell.angle_beta   90.00
_cell.angle_gamma   90.00
#
_symmetry.space_group_name_H-M   'P 1'
#
loop_
_entity.id
_entity.type
_entity.pdbx_description
1 polymer ?
#
loop_
_entity_poly.entity_id
_entity_poly.type
_entity_poly.pdbx_seq_one_letter_code
_entity_poly.pdbx_strand_id
1 'polypeptide(L)'
;MSAFSRVGGIVFWGAIAWLLVAGLLVLQFWPYHPNSRTAWALFIAFGPPLYVLAEGASEYFWRSKAGRSLAVPSRTMQRVFMVASVVIGGVFAWGLWWLSSH
;
A
#
# COMPACT_ATOMS: atom_id res chain seq x y z
N MET A 1 -21.48 -5.59 27.89
CA MET A 1 -20.22 -5.07 27.31
C MET A 1 -20.50 -3.72 26.66
N SER A 2 -19.93 -2.65 27.20
CA SER A 2 -20.15 -1.27 26.74
C SER A 2 -19.67 -1.08 25.30
N ALA A 3 -20.26 -0.16 24.55
CA ALA A 3 -19.87 0.09 23.15
C ALA A 3 -18.36 0.41 23.02
N PHE A 4 -17.79 1.09 24.02
CA PHE A 4 -16.36 1.39 24.12
C PHE A 4 -15.47 0.14 24.14
N SER A 5 -15.87 -0.94 24.82
CA SER A 5 -15.06 -2.17 24.86
C SER A 5 -15.04 -2.91 23.52
N ARG A 6 -16.11 -2.78 22.71
CA ARG A 6 -16.17 -3.39 21.38
C ARG A 6 -15.33 -2.62 20.37
N VAL A 7 -15.42 -1.29 20.37
CA VAL A 7 -14.62 -0.43 19.50
C VAL A 7 -13.13 -0.60 19.82
N GLY A 8 -12.75 -0.63 21.11
CA GLY A 8 -11.38 -0.90 21.52
C GLY A 8 -10.86 -2.26 21.03
N GLY A 9 -11.70 -3.30 21.11
CA GLY A 9 -11.36 -4.63 20.57
C GLY A 9 -11.12 -4.62 19.06
N ILE A 10 -11.99 -3.97 18.29
CA ILE A 10 -11.86 -3.87 16.82
C ILE A 10 -10.58 -3.13 16.44
N VAL A 11 -10.30 -2.01 17.10
CA VAL A 11 -9.07 -1.23 16.86
C VAL A 11 -7.83 -2.05 17.19
N PHE A 12 -7.82 -2.74 18.33
CA PHE A 12 -6.71 -3.58 18.75
C PHE A 12 -6.44 -4.72 17.76
N TRP A 13 -7.47 -5.48 17.39
CA TRP A 13 -7.34 -6.56 16.40
C TRP A 13 -6.96 -6.04 15.01
N GLY A 14 -7.48 -4.89 14.62
CA GLY A 14 -7.11 -4.21 13.38
C GLY A 14 -5.63 -3.83 13.36
N ALA A 15 -5.11 -3.27 14.46
CA ALA A 15 -3.69 -2.92 14.59
C ALA A 15 -2.78 -4.16 14.54
N ILE A 16 -3.18 -5.27 15.17
CA ILE A 16 -2.44 -6.54 15.09
C ILE A 16 -2.36 -7.02 13.64
N ALA A 17 -3.50 -7.11 12.96
CA ALA A 17 -3.54 -7.54 11.56
C ALA A 17 -2.68 -6.63 10.67
N TRP A 18 -2.72 -5.31 10.92
CA TRP A 18 -1.93 -4.33 10.20
C TRP A 18 -0.43 -4.52 10.36
N LEU A 19 0.04 -4.72 11.59
CA LEU A 19 1.46 -4.98 11.88
C LEU A 19 1.92 -6.32 11.32
N LEU A 20 1.06 -7.33 11.28
CA LEU A 20 1.37 -8.61 10.63
C LEU A 20 1.62 -8.41 9.13
N VAL A 21 0.76 -7.65 8.44
CA VAL A 21 0.96 -7.33 7.01
C VAL A 21 2.27 -6.55 6.81
N ALA A 22 2.54 -5.54 7.64
CA ALA A 22 3.80 -4.81 7.57
C ALA A 22 5.02 -5.76 7.79
N GLY A 23 4.96 -6.65 8.78
CA GLY A 23 6.01 -7.64 9.03
C GLY A 23 6.23 -8.59 7.85
N LEU A 24 5.16 -9.06 7.21
CA LEU A 24 5.25 -9.87 5.99
C LEU A 24 5.91 -9.11 4.84
N LEU A 25 5.60 -7.82 4.68
CA LEU A 25 6.24 -6.99 3.66
C LEU A 25 7.74 -6.83 3.93
N VAL A 26 8.17 -6.68 5.19
CA VAL A 26 9.60 -6.64 5.53
C VAL A 26 10.30 -7.93 5.10
N LEU A 27 9.69 -9.07 5.40
CA LEU A 27 10.21 -10.38 4.99
C LEU A 27 10.25 -10.52 3.47
N GLN A 28 9.23 -10.02 2.77
CA GLN A 28 9.15 -10.06 1.31
C GLN A 28 10.24 -9.21 0.64
N PHE A 29 10.56 -8.04 1.21
CA PHE A 29 11.59 -7.15 0.68
C PHE A 29 12.99 -7.42 1.24
N TRP A 30 13.17 -8.50 2.02
CA TRP A 30 14.47 -8.86 2.55
C TRP A 30 15.51 -9.05 1.43
N PRO A 31 16.74 -8.50 1.55
CA PRO A 31 17.33 -7.83 2.72
C PRO A 31 17.08 -6.32 2.81
N TYR A 32 16.34 -5.73 1.88
CA TYR A 32 16.08 -4.30 1.80
C TYR A 32 14.98 -3.88 2.79
N HIS A 33 15.40 -3.53 4.01
CA HIS A 33 14.53 -3.03 5.06
C HIS A 33 14.77 -1.54 5.34
N PRO A 34 13.80 -0.84 5.96
CA PRO A 34 13.98 0.56 6.33
C PRO A 34 15.15 0.72 7.32
N ASN A 35 16.07 1.65 7.02
CA ASN A 35 17.26 1.89 7.86
C ASN A 35 17.06 3.02 8.91
N SER A 36 15.94 3.73 8.88
CA SER A 36 15.66 4.85 9.79
C SER A 36 14.29 4.74 10.45
N ARG A 37 14.14 5.35 11.63
CA ARG A 37 12.86 5.35 12.38
C ARG A 37 11.71 5.97 11.58
N THR A 38 12.00 7.05 10.86
CA THR A 38 11.02 7.71 9.98
C THR A 38 10.63 6.80 8.81
N ALA A 39 11.59 6.09 8.22
CA ALA A 39 11.30 5.13 7.15
C ALA A 39 10.47 3.95 7.65
N TRP A 40 10.69 3.48 8.88
CA TRP A 40 9.84 2.49 9.54
C TRP A 40 8.41 2.99 9.78
N ALA A 41 8.26 4.22 10.28
CA ALA A 41 6.94 4.82 10.51
C ALA A 41 6.15 4.94 9.19
N LEU A 42 6.81 5.40 8.12
CA LEU A 42 6.22 5.47 6.79
C LEU A 42 5.89 4.08 6.25
N PHE A 43 6.79 3.12 6.39
CA PHE A 43 6.59 1.77 5.92
C PHE A 43 5.40 1.09 6.61
N ILE A 44 5.23 1.25 7.93
CA ILE A 44 4.10 0.68 8.66
C ILE A 44 2.79 1.41 8.32
N ALA A 45 2.84 2.73 8.19
CA ALA A 45 1.66 3.53 7.85
C ALA A 45 1.15 3.25 6.42
N PHE A 46 2.08 3.06 5.47
CA PHE A 46 1.77 3.07 4.04
C PHE A 46 2.04 1.75 3.31
N GLY A 47 2.91 0.89 3.82
CA GLY A 47 3.22 -0.41 3.24
C GLY A 47 1.96 -1.28 3.10
N PRO A 48 1.20 -1.54 4.19
CA PRO A 48 -0.01 -2.35 4.11
C PRO A 48 -1.11 -1.78 3.17
N PRO A 49 -1.46 -0.47 3.19
CA PRO A 49 -2.38 0.10 2.20
C PRO A 49 -1.91 -0.06 0.77
N LEU A 50 -0.63 0.23 0.49
CA LEU A 50 -0.06 0.10 -0.84
C LEU A 50 -0.08 -1.35 -1.32
N TYR A 51 0.19 -2.30 -0.42
CA TYR A 51 0.10 -3.73 -0.72
C TYR A 51 -1.33 -4.14 -1.06
N VAL A 52 -2.32 -3.77 -0.24
CA VAL A 52 -3.73 -4.08 -0.50
C VAL A 52 -4.21 -3.44 -1.81
N LEU A 53 -3.78 -2.22 -2.11
CA LEU A 53 -4.08 -1.56 -3.39
C LEU A 53 -3.42 -2.27 -4.57
N ALA A 54 -2.16 -2.68 -4.44
CA ALA A 54 -1.45 -3.40 -5.49
C ALA A 54 -2.08 -4.77 -5.76
N GLU A 55 -2.44 -5.50 -4.70
CA GLU A 55 -3.08 -6.80 -4.81
C GLU A 55 -4.49 -6.68 -5.40
N GLY A 56 -5.28 -5.71 -4.92
CA GLY A 56 -6.60 -5.43 -5.47
C GLY A 56 -6.54 -4.97 -6.94
N ALA A 57 -5.54 -4.17 -7.30
CA ALA A 57 -5.29 -3.78 -8.69
C ALA A 57 -4.89 -4.99 -9.55
N SER A 58 -4.04 -5.88 -9.04
CA SER A 58 -3.63 -7.13 -9.69
C SER A 58 -4.83 -8.06 -9.91
N GLU A 59 -5.65 -8.26 -8.89
CA GLU A 59 -6.85 -9.10 -8.95
C GLU A 59 -7.88 -8.51 -9.92
N TYR A 60 -8.12 -7.20 -9.86
CA TYR A 60 -9.00 -6.51 -10.81
C TYR A 60 -8.48 -6.61 -12.24
N PHE A 61 -7.18 -6.43 -12.43
CA PHE A 61 -6.51 -6.57 -13.71
C PHE A 61 -6.71 -7.97 -14.29
N TRP A 62 -6.52 -9.02 -13.48
CA TRP A 62 -6.69 -10.41 -13.90
C TRP A 62 -8.14 -10.85 -14.07
N ARG A 63 -9.10 -10.27 -13.32
CA ARG A 63 -10.54 -10.49 -13.50
C ARG A 63 -11.07 -9.82 -14.77
N SER A 64 -10.51 -8.69 -15.17
CA SER A 64 -10.99 -7.95 -16.33
C SER A 64 -10.73 -8.71 -17.64
N LYS A 65 -11.58 -8.48 -18.66
CA LYS A 65 -11.41 -9.00 -20.04
C LYS A 65 -10.03 -8.64 -20.63
N ALA A 66 -9.36 -7.61 -20.08
CA ALA A 66 -8.01 -7.17 -20.46
C ALA A 66 -6.90 -8.13 -19.98
N GLY A 67 -7.03 -8.80 -18.83
CA GLY A 67 -6.10 -9.85 -18.41
C GLY A 67 -6.05 -11.04 -19.37
N ARG A 68 -7.17 -11.35 -20.04
CA ARG A 68 -7.22 -12.37 -21.11
C ARG A 68 -6.69 -11.89 -22.47
N SER A 69 -6.68 -10.58 -22.74
CA SER A 69 -6.18 -10.03 -24.01
C SER A 69 -4.72 -9.54 -23.94
N LEU A 70 -4.12 -9.52 -22.75
CA LEU A 70 -2.75 -9.09 -22.48
C LEU A 70 -1.67 -10.16 -22.77
N ALA A 71 -1.96 -11.06 -23.71
CA ALA A 71 -0.91 -11.49 -24.64
C ALA A 71 -0.34 -10.29 -25.44
N VAL A 72 -1.04 -9.13 -25.52
CA VAL A 72 -0.54 -7.88 -26.14
C VAL A 72 -1.06 -6.61 -25.42
N PRO A 73 -0.20 -5.73 -24.86
CA PRO A 73 -0.63 -4.53 -24.14
C PRO A 73 -0.99 -3.34 -25.05
N SER A 74 -2.11 -2.65 -24.74
CA SER A 74 -2.53 -1.42 -25.43
C SER A 74 -2.03 -0.16 -24.70
N ARG A 75 -1.70 0.89 -25.48
CA ARG A 75 -1.11 2.14 -24.99
C ARG A 75 -1.96 2.89 -23.95
N THR A 76 -3.28 2.68 -23.94
CA THR A 76 -4.19 3.32 -22.99
C THR A 76 -4.01 2.76 -21.57
N MET A 77 -3.80 1.46 -21.45
CA MET A 77 -3.59 0.79 -20.16
C MET A 77 -2.29 1.24 -19.49
N GLN A 78 -1.22 1.38 -20.29
CA GLN A 78 0.06 1.93 -19.82
C GLN A 78 -0.08 3.36 -19.31
N ARG A 79 -0.87 4.21 -19.99
CA ARG A 79 -1.11 5.58 -19.53
C ARG A 79 -1.85 5.62 -18.20
N VAL A 80 -2.86 4.78 -18.00
CA VAL A 80 -3.61 4.74 -16.73
C VAL A 80 -2.70 4.32 -15.58
N PHE A 81 -1.88 3.28 -15.78
CA PHE A 81 -0.90 2.85 -14.77
C PHE A 81 0.14 3.93 -14.47
N MET A 82 0.68 4.57 -15.52
CA MET A 82 1.68 5.61 -15.36
C MET A 82 1.11 6.83 -14.60
N VAL A 83 -0.11 7.25 -14.94
CA VAL A 83 -0.80 8.36 -14.27
C VAL A 83 -1.08 8.00 -12.81
N ALA A 84 -1.58 6.80 -12.53
CA ALA A 84 -1.84 6.36 -11.16
C ALA A 84 -0.56 6.33 -10.31
N SER A 85 0.53 5.76 -10.85
CA SER A 85 1.83 5.74 -10.18
C SER A 85 2.41 7.13 -9.95
N VAL A 86 2.25 8.07 -10.90
CA VAL A 86 2.70 9.45 -10.76
C VAL A 86 1.88 10.21 -9.72
N VAL A 87 0.56 10.02 -9.69
CA VAL A 87 -0.31 10.69 -8.70
C VAL A 87 0.00 10.18 -7.30
N ILE A 88 0.11 8.86 -7.12
CA ILE A 88 0.45 8.25 -5.83
C ILE A 88 1.86 8.69 -5.41
N GLY A 89 2.85 8.57 -6.30
CA GLY A 89 4.22 9.00 -6.03
C GLY A 89 4.32 10.50 -5.71
N GLY A 90 3.55 11.34 -6.38
CA GLY A 90 3.48 12.79 -6.13
C GLY A 90 2.89 13.13 -4.77
N VAL A 91 1.81 12.44 -4.37
CA VAL A 91 1.23 12.59 -3.02
C VAL A 91 2.22 12.16 -1.94
N PHE A 92 2.98 11.09 -2.18
CA PHE A 92 4.04 10.64 -1.27
C PHE A 92 5.20 11.65 -1.19
N ALA A 93 5.70 12.12 -2.32
CA ALA A 93 6.78 13.10 -2.38
C ALA A 93 6.38 14.41 -1.70
N TRP A 94 5.13 14.86 -1.90
CA TRP A 94 4.57 16.03 -1.23
C TRP A 94 4.48 15.83 0.29
N GLY A 95 3.96 14.69 0.75
CA GLY A 95 3.86 14.38 2.17
C GLY A 95 5.24 14.31 2.85
N LEU A 96 6.23 13.72 2.17
CA LEU A 96 7.62 13.68 2.63
C LEU A 96 8.24 15.07 2.69
N TRP A 97 8.00 15.92 1.67
CA TRP A 97 8.50 17.28 1.65
C TRP A 97 7.88 18.15 2.76
N TRP A 98 6.57 18.01 2.99
CA TRP A 98 5.89 18.69 4.09
C TRP A 98 6.48 18.29 5.44
N LEU A 99 6.65 16.99 5.69
CA LEU A 99 7.23 16.47 6.94
C LEU A 99 8.71 16.83 7.11
N SER A 100 9.42 17.17 6.04
CA SER A 100 10.82 17.63 6.11
C SER A 100 10.94 19.13 6.36
N SER A 101 9.87 19.89 6.09
CA SER A 101 9.84 21.36 6.18
C SER A 101 9.18 21.87 7.47
N HIS A 102 8.67 20.97 8.31
CA HIS A 102 8.11 21.23 9.64
C HIS A 102 8.75 20.28 10.66
#